data_AF-A0A7V2TS08-F1
#
_entry.id   AF-A0A7V2TS08-F1
#
_cell.length_a   1.000
_cell.length_b   1.000
_cell.length_c   1.000
_cell.angle_alpha   90.00
_cell.angle_beta   90.00
_cell.angle_gamma   90.00
#
_symmetry.space_group_name_H-M   'P 1'
#
loop_
_entity.id
_entity.type
_entity.pdbx_description
1 polymer ?
#
loop_
_entity_poly.entity_id
_entity_poly.type
_entity_poly.pdbx_seq_one_letter_code
_entity_poly.pdbx_strand_id
1 'polypeptide(L)'
;MTDASQQLTERPSETEKIPPKRQVRDAVLSILWVVCATLFLLGVLEGIARFHEIWNPPMRVDLGQGFDESVRLFIPDPEDRRFMRVNPDRLVSFQNQRFRRIKAPGTLRLAALGGSSVNYLQYEFSRLPEQLLPALNGTYNSLETLNCGGLSYGSHRLVLIAREVLQYDLDLLMIYSGHNEFEELQQLRLSGIEQVRIQRIFSRSALYRWIRDFQARRAIGQLEADRQRRELAVSVPDASKAWLHVFTPEEISSRMDAYRNNLETMIKMCRDAGVPVVIGTAPSNLYRPNLPGPEGERFEKEVRPLYEAGKWEEGLNLARRILMEASPRHQSSDHENRIIREVAKKWQVPLADVESAVIAREPHGVPGETLFSDHCHLNEKGNRILMETFLPKMIEALTATPEHAVR
;
A
#
# COMPACT_ATOMS: atom_id res chain seq x y z
N MET A 1 -73.44 67.39 52.36
CA MET A 1 -74.15 66.28 53.04
C MET A 1 -73.83 65.01 52.25
N THR A 2 -73.15 64.04 52.90
CA THR A 2 -73.19 62.55 52.73
C THR A 2 -73.20 61.95 51.30
N ASP A 3 -72.45 60.92 50.90
CA ASP A 3 -71.78 59.81 51.58
C ASP A 3 -70.81 59.08 50.59
N ALA A 4 -69.98 58.15 51.09
CA ALA A 4 -69.03 57.26 50.40
C ALA A 4 -69.70 56.32 49.36
N SER A 5 -69.08 55.54 48.46
CA SER A 5 -67.79 54.81 48.36
C SER A 5 -67.76 54.05 47.02
N GLN A 6 -66.60 53.95 46.33
CA GLN A 6 -65.90 52.68 46.01
C GLN A 6 -64.81 52.86 44.94
N GLN A 7 -63.60 52.46 45.33
CA GLN A 7 -62.41 52.23 44.50
C GLN A 7 -62.54 50.94 43.70
N LEU A 8 -62.07 50.96 42.45
CA LEU A 8 -61.57 49.78 41.74
C LEU A 8 -60.15 50.08 41.29
N THR A 9 -59.21 49.34 41.89
CA THR A 9 -57.76 49.39 41.70
C THR A 9 -57.33 48.72 40.40
N GLU A 10 -56.73 49.47 39.49
CA GLU A 10 -55.85 48.91 38.46
C GLU A 10 -54.42 48.77 39.03
N ARG A 11 -53.87 47.56 38.99
CA ARG A 11 -52.43 47.31 39.23
C ARG A 11 -51.70 47.29 37.88
N PRO A 12 -50.69 48.14 37.64
CA PRO A 12 -49.73 47.91 36.57
C PRO A 12 -48.64 46.93 37.06
N SER A 13 -48.36 45.93 36.23
CA SER A 13 -47.29 44.95 36.44
C SER A 13 -45.91 45.59 36.33
N GLU A 14 -45.13 45.61 37.41
CA GLU A 14 -43.69 45.87 37.34
C GLU A 14 -42.97 44.66 36.73
N THR A 15 -42.47 44.82 35.50
CA THR A 15 -41.49 43.91 34.90
C THR A 15 -40.11 44.34 35.38
N GLU A 16 -39.59 43.61 36.37
CA GLU A 16 -38.27 43.81 36.96
C GLU A 16 -37.17 43.58 35.90
N LYS A 17 -36.52 44.65 35.45
CA LYS A 17 -35.38 44.57 34.50
C LYS A 17 -34.11 44.18 35.24
N ILE A 18 -33.68 42.93 35.05
CA ILE A 18 -32.44 42.37 35.62
C ILE A 18 -31.21 43.16 35.13
N PRO A 19 -30.28 43.57 36.02
CA PRO A 19 -29.13 44.40 35.66
C PRO A 19 -28.09 43.65 34.78
N PRO A 20 -27.43 44.35 33.83
CA PRO A 20 -26.60 43.74 32.78
C PRO A 20 -25.39 42.95 33.29
N LYS A 21 -24.81 43.30 34.46
CA LYS A 21 -23.71 42.53 35.08
C LYS A 21 -24.16 41.15 35.60
N ARG A 22 -25.43 41.01 35.99
CA ARG A 22 -25.99 39.73 36.47
C ARG A 22 -26.25 38.79 35.29
N GLN A 23 -26.74 39.33 34.16
CA GLN A 23 -26.92 38.59 32.91
C GLN A 23 -25.61 38.02 32.35
N VAL A 24 -24.50 38.77 32.38
CA VAL A 24 -23.19 38.27 31.92
C VAL A 24 -22.65 37.16 32.82
N ARG A 25 -22.78 37.30 34.15
CA ARG A 25 -22.37 36.27 35.10
C ARG A 25 -23.18 34.98 34.93
N ASP A 26 -24.50 35.10 34.78
CA ASP A 26 -25.38 33.95 34.59
C ASP A 26 -25.11 33.26 33.24
N ALA A 27 -24.84 34.02 32.18
CA ALA A 27 -24.41 33.47 30.89
C ALA A 27 -23.07 32.72 30.99
N VAL A 28 -22.08 33.27 31.70
CA VAL A 28 -20.80 32.59 31.93
C VAL A 28 -20.98 31.31 32.76
N LEU A 29 -21.82 31.33 33.79
CA LEU A 29 -22.14 30.14 34.59
C LEU A 29 -22.87 29.07 33.77
N SER A 30 -23.81 29.47 32.91
CA SER A 30 -24.49 28.54 31.98
C SER A 30 -23.51 27.91 31.00
N ILE A 31 -22.59 28.69 30.42
CA ILE A 31 -21.53 28.18 29.54
C ILE A 31 -20.64 27.18 30.30
N LEU A 32 -20.24 27.51 31.53
CA LEU A 32 -19.44 26.62 32.37
C LEU A 32 -20.18 25.31 32.68
N TRP A 33 -21.48 25.36 33.00
CA TRP A 33 -22.28 24.16 33.23
C TRP A 33 -22.40 23.28 31.98
N VAL A 34 -22.61 23.88 30.81
CA VAL A 34 -22.67 23.16 29.52
C VAL A 34 -21.31 22.50 29.23
N VAL A 35 -20.21 23.22 29.44
CA VAL A 35 -18.86 22.68 29.26
C VAL A 35 -18.60 21.52 30.23
N CYS A 36 -18.91 21.69 31.52
CA CYS A 36 -18.76 20.65 32.54
C CYS A 36 -19.61 19.40 32.23
N ALA A 37 -20.88 19.59 31.85
CA ALA A 37 -21.77 18.48 31.48
C ALA A 37 -21.26 17.75 30.23
N THR A 38 -20.74 18.49 29.25
CA THR A 38 -20.15 17.91 28.03
C THR A 38 -18.88 17.11 28.35
N LEU A 39 -17.97 17.66 29.15
CA LEU A 39 -16.76 16.96 29.58
C LEU A 39 -17.08 15.72 30.42
N PHE A 40 -18.09 15.79 31.28
CA PHE A 40 -18.57 14.64 32.04
C PHE A 40 -19.11 13.55 31.11
N LEU A 41 -19.97 13.89 30.15
CA LEU A 41 -20.50 12.95 29.17
C LEU A 41 -19.36 12.30 28.35
N LEU A 42 -18.40 13.09 27.86
CA LEU A 42 -17.24 12.56 27.14
C LEU A 42 -16.40 11.62 28.00
N GLY A 43 -16.23 11.94 29.29
CA GLY A 43 -15.55 11.07 30.25
C GLY A 43 -16.28 9.74 30.46
N VAL A 44 -17.61 9.76 30.57
CA VAL A 44 -18.44 8.55 30.66
C VAL A 44 -18.31 7.70 29.39
N LEU A 45 -18.41 8.32 28.20
CA LEU A 45 -18.29 7.61 26.92
C LEU A 45 -16.89 7.03 26.71
N GLU A 46 -15.83 7.75 27.08
CA GLU A 46 -14.46 7.24 27.08
C GLU A 46 -14.32 6.05 28.03
N GLY A 47 -14.91 6.12 29.23
CA GLY A 47 -14.93 5.01 30.20
C GLY A 47 -15.61 3.75 29.65
N ILE A 48 -16.77 3.91 29.01
CA ILE A 48 -17.49 2.82 28.34
C ILE A 48 -16.65 2.22 27.22
N ALA A 49 -16.05 3.07 26.37
CA ALA A 49 -15.21 2.62 25.27
C ALA A 49 -13.97 1.84 25.78
N ARG A 50 -13.31 2.31 26.85
CA ARG A 50 -12.19 1.60 27.48
C ARG A 50 -12.59 0.24 28.03
N PHE A 51 -13.76 0.16 28.65
CA PHE A 51 -14.28 -1.11 29.15
C PHE A 51 -14.58 -2.10 28.00
N HIS A 52 -15.15 -1.60 26.90
CA HIS A 52 -15.38 -2.38 25.69
C HIS A 52 -14.07 -2.92 25.09
N GLU A 53 -12.98 -2.15 25.10
CA GLU A 53 -11.68 -2.55 24.57
C GLU A 53 -11.06 -3.77 25.27
N ILE A 54 -11.45 -4.05 26.52
CA ILE A 54 -10.99 -5.25 27.25
C ILE A 54 -11.43 -6.53 26.53
N TRP A 55 -12.64 -6.52 25.97
CA TRP A 55 -13.24 -7.67 25.29
C TRP A 55 -13.07 -7.61 23.77
N ASN A 56 -13.00 -6.39 23.23
CA ASN A 56 -12.85 -6.12 21.81
C ASN A 56 -11.68 -5.16 21.60
N PRO A 57 -10.43 -5.67 21.56
CA PRO A 57 -9.26 -4.84 21.36
C PRO A 57 -9.40 -3.96 20.11
N PRO A 58 -8.93 -2.70 20.16
CA PRO A 58 -9.01 -1.80 19.02
C PRO A 58 -8.23 -2.35 17.84
N MET A 59 -8.69 -2.06 16.64
CA MET A 59 -8.01 -2.46 15.42
C MET A 59 -6.62 -1.82 15.36
N ARG A 60 -5.63 -2.64 15.03
CA ARG A 60 -4.27 -2.18 14.73
C ARG A 60 -4.28 -1.60 13.34
N VAL A 61 -4.00 -0.31 13.26
CA VAL A 61 -4.06 0.45 12.01
C VAL A 61 -2.79 1.27 11.93
N ASP A 62 -2.06 1.10 10.84
CA ASP A 62 -1.01 2.03 10.47
C ASP A 62 -1.64 3.34 10.01
N LEU A 63 -1.72 4.31 10.93
CA LEU A 63 -2.28 5.64 10.64
C LEU A 63 -1.51 6.37 9.52
N GLY A 64 -0.24 6.03 9.31
CA GLY A 64 0.56 6.58 8.21
C GLY A 64 0.32 5.91 6.85
N GLN A 65 -0.45 4.81 6.81
CA GLN A 65 -0.75 4.01 5.60
C GLN A 65 0.48 3.60 4.76
N GLY A 66 1.64 3.50 5.40
CA GLY A 66 2.92 3.19 4.79
C GLY A 66 3.74 4.40 4.36
N PHE A 67 3.21 5.61 4.46
CA PHE A 67 3.87 6.85 4.05
C PHE A 67 4.56 7.59 5.21
N ASP A 68 4.27 7.24 6.45
CA ASP A 68 4.94 7.82 7.62
C ASP A 68 6.26 7.09 7.89
N GLU A 69 7.38 7.78 7.66
CA GLU A 69 8.74 7.28 7.90
C GLU A 69 9.02 6.90 9.36
N SER A 70 8.21 7.40 10.32
CA SER A 70 8.39 7.09 11.73
C SER A 70 7.85 5.71 12.11
N VAL A 71 7.07 5.07 11.23
CA VAL A 71 6.47 3.77 11.49
C VAL A 71 7.20 2.71 10.66
N ARG A 72 8.03 1.94 11.36
CA ARG A 72 8.84 0.87 10.77
C ARG A 72 8.02 -0.37 10.43
N LEU A 73 8.44 -1.07 9.37
CA LEU A 73 7.97 -2.40 9.01
C LEU A 73 8.39 -3.45 10.04
N PHE A 74 9.62 -3.39 10.53
CA PHE A 74 10.14 -4.33 11.51
C PHE A 74 10.47 -3.66 12.84
N ILE A 75 10.11 -4.34 13.93
CA ILE A 75 10.41 -3.92 15.31
C ILE A 75 11.12 -5.04 16.06
N PRO A 76 11.92 -4.73 17.10
CA PRO A 76 12.44 -5.75 17.99
C PRO A 76 11.30 -6.58 18.56
N ASP A 77 11.47 -7.89 18.57
CA ASP A 77 10.51 -8.80 19.13
C ASP A 77 10.46 -8.62 20.66
N PRO A 78 9.28 -8.31 21.26
CA PRO A 78 9.16 -8.12 22.69
C PRO A 78 9.36 -9.42 23.49
N GLU A 79 9.11 -10.59 22.87
CA GLU A 79 9.25 -11.89 23.54
C GLU A 79 10.71 -12.38 23.52
N ASP A 80 11.46 -12.07 22.47
CA ASP A 80 12.89 -12.38 22.40
C ASP A 80 13.64 -11.37 21.51
N ARG A 81 14.31 -10.43 22.17
CA ARG A 81 14.98 -9.27 21.58
C ARG A 81 16.14 -9.60 20.65
N ARG A 82 16.53 -10.87 20.53
CA ARG A 82 17.50 -11.36 19.52
C ARG A 82 16.89 -11.38 18.13
N PHE A 83 15.57 -11.27 18.01
CA PHE A 83 14.85 -11.27 16.76
C PHE A 83 14.18 -9.92 16.49
N MET A 84 13.99 -9.66 15.21
CA MET A 84 13.08 -8.66 14.69
C MET A 84 11.82 -9.38 14.23
N ARG A 85 10.67 -8.72 14.30
CA ARG A 85 9.39 -9.20 13.78
C ARG A 85 8.68 -8.08 13.04
N VAL A 86 7.71 -8.44 12.20
CA VAL A 86 6.84 -7.43 11.59
C VAL A 86 6.09 -6.67 12.66
N ASN A 87 6.09 -5.36 12.52
CA ASN A 87 5.30 -4.46 13.33
C ASN A 87 3.82 -4.87 13.20
N PRO A 88 3.12 -5.18 14.31
CA PRO A 88 1.73 -5.60 14.24
C PRO A 88 0.79 -4.65 13.52
N ASP A 89 1.10 -3.34 13.49
CA ASP A 89 0.31 -2.34 12.77
C ASP A 89 0.43 -2.51 11.24
N ARG A 90 1.40 -3.30 10.78
CA ARG A 90 1.69 -3.60 9.37
C ARG A 90 1.21 -4.99 8.93
N LEU A 91 0.71 -5.82 9.84
CA LEU A 91 0.27 -7.19 9.52
C LEU A 91 -0.93 -7.27 8.56
N VAL A 92 -1.68 -6.19 8.40
CA VAL A 92 -2.76 -6.13 7.40
C VAL A 92 -2.23 -6.13 5.97
N SER A 93 -1.00 -5.64 5.75
CA SER A 93 -0.41 -5.49 4.41
C SER A 93 0.80 -6.38 4.15
N PHE A 94 1.39 -6.98 5.18
CA PHE A 94 2.65 -7.73 5.08
C PHE A 94 2.53 -9.12 5.69
N GLN A 95 3.31 -10.06 5.14
CA GLN A 95 3.43 -11.42 5.68
C GLN A 95 4.00 -11.38 7.11
N ASN A 96 3.38 -12.14 8.02
CA ASN A 96 3.89 -12.29 9.38
C ASN A 96 5.20 -13.08 9.35
N GLN A 97 6.30 -12.43 9.71
CA GLN A 97 7.64 -13.01 9.67
C GLN A 97 8.51 -12.49 10.80
N ARG A 98 9.59 -13.24 11.05
CA ARG A 98 10.54 -13.00 12.13
C ARG A 98 11.93 -13.42 11.66
N PHE A 99 12.96 -12.64 12.02
CA PHE A 99 14.32 -12.86 11.56
C PHE A 99 15.34 -12.42 12.62
N ARG A 100 16.59 -12.89 12.54
CA ARG A 100 17.59 -12.55 13.58
C ARG A 100 17.97 -11.09 13.48
N ARG A 101 17.94 -10.36 14.61
CA ARG A 101 18.36 -8.96 14.66
C ARG A 101 19.83 -8.79 14.29
N ILE A 102 20.69 -9.66 14.82
CA ILE A 102 22.11 -9.74 14.44
C ILE A 102 22.23 -10.92 13.47
N LYS A 103 22.73 -10.62 12.26
CA LYS A 103 22.92 -11.63 11.22
C LYS A 103 23.88 -12.72 11.69
N ALA A 104 23.51 -13.98 11.44
CA ALA A 104 24.36 -15.10 11.80
C ALA A 104 25.53 -15.25 10.80
N PRO A 105 26.71 -15.74 11.23
CA PRO A 105 27.81 -16.03 10.32
C PRO A 105 27.39 -17.03 9.24
N GLY A 106 27.82 -16.81 7.99
CA GLY A 106 27.49 -17.67 6.85
C GLY A 106 26.02 -17.62 6.42
N THR A 107 25.25 -16.63 6.86
CA THR A 107 23.87 -16.38 6.38
C THR A 107 23.86 -15.31 5.31
N LEU A 108 23.25 -15.62 4.16
CA LEU A 108 22.86 -14.65 3.15
C LEU A 108 21.55 -14.00 3.59
N ARG A 109 21.48 -12.68 3.64
CA ARG A 109 20.27 -11.91 3.94
C ARG A 109 19.82 -11.17 2.70
N LEU A 110 18.66 -11.56 2.19
CA LEU A 110 18.02 -10.99 1.02
C LEU A 110 16.74 -10.26 1.45
N ALA A 111 16.48 -9.09 0.88
CA ALA A 111 15.22 -8.38 1.07
C ALA A 111 14.56 -8.20 -0.28
N ALA A 112 13.28 -8.57 -0.37
CA ALA A 112 12.50 -8.46 -1.59
C ALA A 112 11.45 -7.35 -1.43
N LEU A 113 11.61 -6.26 -2.18
CA LEU A 113 10.70 -5.12 -2.21
C LEU A 113 9.70 -5.24 -3.36
N GLY A 114 8.43 -5.00 -3.07
CA GLY A 114 7.41 -4.94 -4.10
C GLY A 114 6.00 -4.79 -3.55
N GLY A 115 5.02 -4.93 -4.45
CA GLY A 115 3.60 -4.98 -4.09
C GLY A 115 3.15 -6.36 -3.59
N SER A 116 1.85 -6.62 -3.74
CA SER A 116 1.21 -7.91 -3.50
C SER A 116 1.89 -9.06 -4.25
N SER A 117 2.38 -8.83 -5.46
CA SER A 117 3.07 -9.86 -6.22
C SER A 117 4.35 -10.37 -5.53
N VAL A 118 5.07 -9.54 -4.76
CA VAL A 118 6.18 -10.01 -3.91
C VAL A 118 5.66 -10.63 -2.62
N ASN A 119 4.60 -10.06 -2.05
CA ASN A 119 3.97 -10.57 -0.83
C ASN A 119 3.61 -12.07 -0.98
N TYR A 120 3.11 -12.45 -2.16
CA TYR A 120 2.67 -13.80 -2.48
C TYR A 120 3.80 -14.79 -2.84
N LEU A 121 5.07 -14.34 -2.93
CA LEU A 121 6.21 -15.21 -3.23
C LEU A 121 6.73 -16.00 -2.01
N GLN A 122 5.97 -16.08 -0.91
CA GLN A 122 6.44 -16.73 0.31
C GLN A 122 6.81 -18.20 0.10
N TYR A 123 6.07 -18.90 -0.76
CA TYR A 123 6.36 -20.29 -1.10
C TYR A 123 7.67 -20.40 -1.89
N GLU A 124 7.83 -19.55 -2.90
CA GLU A 124 9.01 -19.47 -3.76
C GLU A 124 10.27 -19.10 -2.97
N PHE A 125 10.16 -18.14 -2.05
CA PHE A 125 11.25 -17.77 -1.15
C PHE A 125 11.65 -18.90 -0.21
N SER A 126 10.74 -19.80 0.16
CA SER A 126 11.09 -20.96 0.99
C SER A 126 11.92 -22.01 0.22
N ARG A 127 11.83 -22.02 -1.11
CA ARG A 127 12.58 -22.92 -2.01
C ARG A 127 13.84 -22.29 -2.60
N LEU A 128 13.94 -20.96 -2.60
CA LEU A 128 15.10 -20.23 -3.09
C LEU A 128 16.46 -20.72 -2.53
N PRO A 129 16.60 -21.12 -1.25
CA PRO A 129 17.88 -21.61 -0.72
C PRO A 129 18.42 -22.84 -1.45
N GLU A 130 17.53 -23.74 -1.91
CA GLU A 130 17.89 -24.98 -2.61
C GLU A 130 18.55 -24.72 -3.97
N GLN A 131 18.28 -23.55 -4.57
CA GLN A 131 18.79 -23.18 -5.88
C GLN A 131 19.93 -22.14 -5.78
N LEU A 132 19.78 -21.16 -4.89
CA LEU A 132 20.72 -20.05 -4.78
C LEU A 132 22.01 -20.43 -4.05
N LEU A 133 21.93 -21.10 -2.90
CA LEU A 133 23.12 -21.38 -2.08
C LEU A 133 24.15 -22.30 -2.78
N PRO A 134 23.75 -23.39 -3.47
CA PRO A 134 24.71 -24.22 -4.21
C PRO A 134 25.47 -23.44 -5.30
N ALA A 135 24.82 -22.45 -5.92
CA ALA A 135 25.43 -21.62 -6.96
C ALA A 135 26.45 -20.60 -6.41
N LEU A 136 26.50 -20.37 -5.10
CA LEU A 136 27.42 -19.43 -4.43
C LEU A 136 28.66 -20.14 -3.85
N ASN A 137 28.94 -21.38 -4.28
CA ASN A 137 30.18 -22.12 -3.99
C ASN A 137 30.57 -22.18 -2.50
N GLY A 138 29.60 -22.28 -1.59
CA GLY A 138 29.85 -22.39 -0.15
C GLY A 138 30.19 -21.06 0.56
N THR A 139 30.01 -19.91 -0.11
CA THR A 139 30.13 -18.58 0.53
C THR A 139 29.11 -18.40 1.65
N TYR A 140 27.93 -18.98 1.47
CA TYR A 140 26.81 -18.94 2.41
C TYR A 140 26.23 -20.34 2.60
N ASN A 141 25.82 -20.63 3.83
CA ASN A 141 25.28 -21.94 4.25
C ASN A 141 23.79 -21.85 4.59
N SER A 142 23.24 -20.64 4.68
CA SER A 142 21.83 -20.39 4.97
C SER A 142 21.37 -19.12 4.28
N LEU A 143 20.07 -19.03 4.02
CA LEU A 143 19.42 -17.86 3.44
C LEU A 143 18.29 -17.40 4.37
N GLU A 144 18.30 -16.11 4.69
CA GLU A 144 17.24 -15.41 5.39
C GLU A 144 16.61 -14.40 4.43
N THR A 145 15.38 -14.68 3.97
CA THR A 145 14.64 -13.81 3.06
C THR A 145 13.66 -12.93 3.83
N LEU A 146 13.83 -11.61 3.74
CA LEU A 146 12.90 -10.61 4.25
C LEU A 146 11.89 -10.28 3.16
N ASN A 147 10.69 -10.87 3.24
CA ASN A 147 9.61 -10.61 2.29
C ASN A 147 8.97 -9.25 2.60
N CYS A 148 9.38 -8.22 1.88
CA CYS A 148 8.89 -6.85 2.08
C CYS A 148 7.86 -6.46 1.01
N GLY A 149 7.09 -7.44 0.51
CA GLY A 149 5.95 -7.20 -0.37
C GLY A 149 4.76 -6.65 0.39
N GLY A 150 4.30 -5.44 0.06
CA GLY A 150 3.15 -4.80 0.70
C GLY A 150 1.91 -4.83 -0.20
N LEU A 151 0.75 -5.22 0.35
CA LEU A 151 -0.52 -5.17 -0.39
C LEU A 151 -0.84 -3.73 -0.84
N SER A 152 -1.03 -3.53 -2.15
CA SER A 152 -1.21 -2.23 -2.81
C SER A 152 -0.02 -1.26 -2.75
N TYR A 153 1.17 -1.69 -2.33
CA TYR A 153 2.34 -0.81 -2.20
C TYR A 153 2.93 -0.42 -3.56
N GLY A 154 3.15 0.88 -3.76
CA GLY A 154 3.89 1.42 -4.90
C GLY A 154 5.27 1.93 -4.47
N SER A 155 6.01 2.48 -5.42
CA SER A 155 7.41 2.85 -5.26
C SER A 155 7.67 3.89 -4.15
N HIS A 156 6.72 4.78 -3.83
CA HIS A 156 6.95 5.81 -2.80
C HIS A 156 7.11 5.18 -1.42
N ARG A 157 6.25 4.22 -1.08
CA ARG A 157 6.36 3.50 0.20
C ARG A 157 7.53 2.54 0.21
N LEU A 158 7.88 1.96 -0.94
CA LEU A 158 9.05 1.07 -1.04
C LEU A 158 10.37 1.80 -0.78
N VAL A 159 10.50 3.09 -1.09
CA VAL A 159 11.70 3.88 -0.73
C VAL A 159 11.91 3.91 0.79
N LEU A 160 10.83 4.06 1.57
CA LEU A 160 10.91 4.06 3.03
C LEU A 160 11.33 2.69 3.57
N ILE A 161 10.78 1.62 3.00
CA ILE A 161 11.15 0.25 3.38
C ILE A 161 12.59 -0.05 2.99
N ALA A 162 13.05 0.38 1.80
CA ALA A 162 14.44 0.23 1.37
C ALA A 162 15.41 0.86 2.36
N ARG A 163 15.15 2.12 2.76
CA ARG A 163 15.93 2.83 3.79
C ARG A 163 15.96 2.08 5.12
N GLU A 164 14.86 1.42 5.48
CA GLU A 164 14.77 0.63 6.71
C GLU A 164 15.60 -0.66 6.64
N VAL A 165 15.41 -1.47 5.60
CA VAL A 165 16.01 -2.81 5.51
C VAL A 165 17.51 -2.78 5.28
N LEU A 166 18.04 -1.68 4.72
CA LEU A 166 19.47 -1.44 4.61
C LEU A 166 20.16 -1.33 5.98
N GLN A 167 19.41 -1.15 7.08
CA GLN A 167 19.96 -1.16 8.45
C GLN A 167 20.14 -2.56 9.04
N TYR A 168 19.83 -3.62 8.27
CA TYR A 168 19.81 -5.00 8.74
C TYR A 168 20.87 -5.89 8.10
N ASP A 169 22.07 -5.39 7.81
CA ASP A 169 23.20 -6.19 7.28
C ASP A 169 22.85 -6.97 6.00
N LEU A 170 22.21 -6.30 5.05
CA LEU A 170 21.69 -6.88 3.82
C LEU A 170 22.82 -7.28 2.86
N ASP A 171 22.73 -8.45 2.21
CA ASP A 171 23.66 -8.85 1.13
C ASP A 171 23.08 -8.62 -0.27
N LEU A 172 21.76 -8.56 -0.41
CA LEU A 172 21.10 -8.41 -1.70
C LEU A 172 19.72 -7.76 -1.55
N LEU A 173 19.42 -6.78 -2.40
CA LEU A 173 18.08 -6.23 -2.55
C LEU A 173 17.47 -6.68 -3.89
N MET A 174 16.30 -7.31 -3.82
CA MET A 174 15.45 -7.60 -4.98
C MET A 174 14.36 -6.54 -5.08
N ILE A 175 14.18 -5.94 -6.26
CA ILE A 175 13.11 -4.98 -6.54
C ILE A 175 12.21 -5.54 -7.64
N TYR A 176 10.93 -5.75 -7.31
CA TYR A 176 9.88 -6.13 -8.26
C TYR A 176 8.63 -5.27 -8.00
N SER A 177 8.48 -4.19 -8.76
CA SER A 177 7.43 -3.18 -8.56
C SER A 177 6.98 -2.58 -9.90
N GLY A 178 5.82 -1.92 -9.88
CA GLY A 178 5.25 -1.21 -11.03
C GLY A 178 3.72 -1.25 -11.09
N HIS A 179 3.08 -2.28 -10.53
CA HIS A 179 1.63 -2.49 -10.64
C HIS A 179 0.77 -1.44 -9.92
N ASN A 180 1.28 -0.84 -8.84
CA ASN A 180 0.49 -0.04 -7.90
C ASN A 180 0.76 1.47 -7.99
N GLU A 181 1.47 1.96 -9.02
CA GLU A 181 1.90 3.37 -9.06
C GLU A 181 0.71 4.35 -9.04
N PHE A 182 -0.37 4.04 -9.75
CA PHE A 182 -1.56 4.89 -9.76
C PHE A 182 -2.45 4.69 -8.52
N GLU A 183 -2.59 3.46 -8.04
CA GLU A 183 -3.35 3.15 -6.82
C GLU A 183 -2.74 3.85 -5.60
N GLU A 184 -1.41 3.83 -5.49
CA GLU A 184 -0.69 4.47 -4.39
C GLU A 184 -0.86 5.99 -4.41
N LEU A 185 -0.91 6.64 -5.58
CA LEU A 185 -1.12 8.08 -5.65
C LEU A 185 -2.51 8.48 -5.14
N GLN A 186 -3.54 7.68 -5.43
CA GLN A 186 -4.87 7.90 -4.87
C GLN A 186 -4.86 7.71 -3.35
N GLN A 187 -4.22 6.66 -2.86
CA GLN A 187 -4.04 6.44 -1.42
C GLN A 187 -3.27 7.58 -0.76
N LEU A 188 -2.24 8.13 -1.41
CA LEU A 188 -1.48 9.28 -0.91
C LEU A 188 -2.34 10.55 -0.82
N ARG A 189 -3.17 10.81 -1.83
CA ARG A 189 -4.12 11.95 -1.80
C ARG A 189 -5.17 11.80 -0.68
N LEU A 190 -5.59 10.56 -0.40
CA LEU A 190 -6.59 10.25 0.62
C LEU A 190 -6.01 10.07 2.03
N SER A 191 -4.73 9.74 2.16
CA SER A 191 -4.11 9.38 3.44
C SER A 191 -3.96 10.56 4.40
N GLY A 192 -4.08 11.80 3.89
CA GLY A 192 -4.13 13.01 4.72
C GLY A 192 -2.95 13.09 5.69
N ILE A 193 -1.74 12.75 5.24
CA ILE A 193 -0.52 12.57 6.06
C ILE A 193 -0.29 13.75 7.02
N GLU A 194 -0.59 14.97 6.58
CA GLU A 194 -0.54 16.20 7.38
C GLU A 194 -1.33 16.10 8.71
N GLN A 195 -2.39 15.28 8.74
CA GLN A 195 -3.25 15.08 9.89
C GLN A 195 -2.84 13.88 10.76
N VAL A 196 -1.85 13.07 10.36
CA VAL A 196 -1.42 11.86 11.10
C VAL A 196 -1.00 12.20 12.54
N ARG A 197 -0.35 13.35 12.76
CA ARG A 197 0.00 13.82 14.11
C ARG A 197 -1.24 14.05 14.99
N ILE A 198 -2.28 14.65 14.42
CA ILE A 198 -3.55 14.92 15.10
C ILE A 198 -4.29 13.60 15.37
N GLN A 199 -4.35 12.71 14.37
CA GLN A 199 -4.94 11.38 14.53
C GLN A 199 -4.23 10.55 15.61
N ARG A 200 -2.90 10.65 15.74
CA ARG A 200 -2.14 9.99 16.83
C ARG A 200 -2.52 10.51 18.22
N ILE A 201 -2.73 11.83 18.35
CA ILE A 201 -3.17 12.43 19.62
C ILE A 201 -4.57 11.90 19.98
N PHE A 202 -5.51 11.93 19.04
CA PHE A 202 -6.86 11.41 19.27
C PHE A 202 -6.91 9.91 19.47
N SER A 203 -5.99 9.15 18.85
CA SER A 203 -5.85 7.71 19.05
C SER A 203 -5.44 7.31 20.47
N ARG A 204 -5.20 8.25 21.39
CA ARG A 204 -5.10 7.97 22.84
C ARG A 204 -6.47 7.80 23.52
N SER A 205 -7.54 8.36 22.95
CA SER A 205 -8.92 8.17 23.39
C SER A 205 -9.49 6.85 22.89
N ALA A 206 -10.03 6.04 23.79
CA ALA A 206 -10.75 4.82 23.46
C ALA A 206 -12.06 5.11 22.71
N LEU A 207 -12.75 6.20 23.06
CA LEU A 207 -13.96 6.61 22.35
C LEU A 207 -13.65 6.92 20.87
N TYR A 208 -12.57 7.65 20.61
CA TYR A 208 -12.14 7.91 19.23
C TYR A 208 -11.78 6.62 18.49
N ARG A 209 -10.99 5.73 19.09
CA ARG A 209 -10.64 4.43 18.47
C ARG A 209 -11.89 3.62 18.18
N TRP A 210 -12.85 3.58 19.10
CA TRP A 210 -14.11 2.87 18.91
C TRP A 210 -14.93 3.42 17.74
N ILE A 211 -15.08 4.75 17.65
CA ILE A 211 -15.78 5.41 16.54
C ILE A 211 -15.07 5.14 15.21
N ARG A 212 -13.75 5.34 15.17
CA ARG A 212 -12.91 5.07 14.00
C ARG A 212 -13.05 3.61 13.55
N ASP A 213 -12.96 2.67 14.48
CA ASP A 213 -12.99 1.24 14.17
C ASP A 213 -14.37 0.80 13.71
N PHE A 214 -15.44 1.38 14.28
CA PHE A 214 -16.80 1.17 13.80
C PHE A 214 -16.97 1.64 12.35
N GLN A 215 -16.48 2.83 12.02
CA GLN A 215 -16.50 3.35 10.65
C GLN A 215 -15.67 2.48 9.70
N ALA A 216 -14.45 2.11 10.12
CA ALA A 216 -13.56 1.28 9.32
C ALA A 216 -14.12 -0.13 9.08
N ARG A 217 -14.70 -0.80 10.09
CA ARG A 217 -15.38 -2.09 9.91
C ARG A 217 -16.56 -2.01 8.95
N ARG A 218 -17.32 -0.91 8.99
CA ARG A 218 -18.42 -0.67 8.04
C ARG A 218 -17.90 -0.48 6.62
N ALA A 219 -16.81 0.27 6.44
CA ALA A 219 -16.17 0.46 5.14
C ALA A 219 -15.56 -0.84 4.59
N ILE A 220 -14.87 -1.61 5.44
CA ILE A 220 -14.32 -2.93 5.06
C ILE A 220 -15.44 -3.89 4.65
N GLY A 221 -16.53 -3.98 5.43
CA GLY A 221 -17.67 -4.83 5.07
C GLY A 221 -18.33 -4.44 3.75
N GLN A 222 -18.35 -3.14 3.40
CA GLN A 222 -18.80 -2.67 2.09
C GLN A 222 -17.81 -3.09 0.99
N LEU A 223 -16.50 -2.91 1.20
CA LEU A 223 -15.48 -3.31 0.24
C LEU A 223 -15.42 -4.83 0.01
N GLU A 224 -15.61 -5.64 1.05
CA GLU A 224 -15.70 -7.10 0.95
C GLU A 224 -16.96 -7.53 0.20
N ALA A 225 -18.11 -6.89 0.45
CA ALA A 225 -19.33 -7.13 -0.31
C ALA A 225 -19.14 -6.74 -1.79
N ASP A 226 -18.46 -5.63 -2.07
CA ASP A 226 -18.15 -5.20 -3.44
C ASP A 226 -17.07 -6.08 -4.09
N ARG A 227 -16.14 -6.64 -3.32
CA ARG A 227 -15.15 -7.63 -3.80
C ARG A 227 -15.81 -8.95 -4.13
N GLN A 228 -16.68 -9.48 -3.26
CA GLN A 228 -17.46 -10.69 -3.56
C GLN A 228 -18.35 -10.48 -4.78
N ARG A 229 -18.97 -9.30 -4.92
CA ARG A 229 -19.70 -8.93 -6.14
C ARG A 229 -18.79 -8.89 -7.37
N ARG A 230 -17.56 -8.40 -7.26
CA ARG A 230 -16.56 -8.38 -8.35
C ARG A 230 -16.04 -9.78 -8.72
N GLU A 231 -15.77 -10.64 -7.73
CA GLU A 231 -15.36 -12.03 -7.96
C GLU A 231 -16.49 -12.87 -8.58
N LEU A 232 -17.75 -12.57 -8.26
CA LEU A 232 -18.94 -13.15 -8.90
C LEU A 232 -19.27 -12.51 -10.26
N ALA A 233 -18.90 -11.24 -10.49
CA ALA A 233 -19.18 -10.50 -11.71
C ALA A 233 -18.03 -10.64 -12.71
N VAL A 234 -18.00 -11.77 -13.42
CA VAL A 234 -17.19 -11.94 -14.64
C VAL A 234 -17.66 -11.02 -15.79
N SER A 235 -18.75 -10.23 -15.62
CA SER A 235 -19.28 -9.38 -16.70
C SER A 235 -20.27 -8.29 -16.26
N VAL A 236 -19.90 -7.34 -15.38
CA VAL A 236 -20.68 -6.09 -15.25
C VAL A 236 -19.76 -4.85 -15.08
N PRO A 237 -19.95 -3.76 -15.86
CA PRO A 237 -19.04 -2.61 -15.91
C PRO A 237 -19.09 -1.64 -14.72
N ASP A 238 -20.02 -1.81 -13.75
CA ASP A 238 -20.47 -0.69 -12.91
C ASP A 238 -20.07 -0.77 -11.41
N ALA A 239 -19.15 -1.68 -11.04
CA ALA A 239 -18.75 -1.89 -9.64
C ALA A 239 -17.51 -1.11 -9.18
N SER A 240 -17.06 -0.10 -9.92
CA SER A 240 -15.80 0.65 -9.70
C SER A 240 -15.99 2.12 -9.31
N LYS A 241 -17.19 2.56 -8.89
CA LYS A 241 -17.46 3.98 -8.59
C LYS A 241 -16.65 4.61 -7.45
N ALA A 242 -15.90 3.82 -6.68
CA ALA A 242 -15.01 4.33 -5.63
C ALA A 242 -13.57 4.65 -6.12
N TRP A 243 -13.20 4.35 -7.38
CA TRP A 243 -11.80 4.33 -7.84
C TRP A 243 -11.47 5.21 -9.06
N LEU A 244 -12.39 6.08 -9.51
CA LEU A 244 -12.34 6.70 -10.83
C LEU A 244 -11.70 8.10 -10.84
N HIS A 245 -10.55 8.31 -10.21
CA HIS A 245 -9.74 9.49 -10.60
C HIS A 245 -9.19 9.21 -12.00
N VAL A 246 -9.69 9.95 -12.99
CA VAL A 246 -9.14 9.92 -14.35
C VAL A 246 -7.92 10.83 -14.37
N PHE A 247 -6.74 10.23 -14.46
CA PHE A 247 -5.47 10.92 -14.57
C PHE A 247 -5.34 11.61 -15.93
N THR A 248 -4.91 12.86 -15.90
CA THR A 248 -4.49 13.60 -17.09
C THR A 248 -3.16 13.04 -17.63
N PRO A 249 -2.83 13.24 -18.93
CA PRO A 249 -1.51 12.88 -19.46
C PRO A 249 -0.34 13.49 -18.67
N GLU A 250 -0.50 14.71 -18.16
CA GLU A 250 0.48 15.41 -17.33
C GLU A 250 0.64 14.72 -15.96
N GLU A 251 -0.46 14.30 -15.32
CA GLU A 251 -0.41 13.54 -14.07
C GLU A 251 0.24 12.17 -14.27
N ILE A 252 -0.05 11.49 -15.38
CA ILE A 252 0.59 10.23 -15.76
C ILE A 252 2.10 10.44 -15.91
N SER A 253 2.52 11.45 -16.68
CA SER A 253 3.94 11.78 -16.88
C SER A 253 4.63 12.09 -15.55
N SER A 254 4.04 12.96 -14.73
CA SER A 254 4.59 13.31 -13.42
C SER A 254 4.69 12.08 -12.50
N ARG A 255 3.71 11.18 -12.53
CA ARG A 255 3.76 9.93 -11.76
C ARG A 255 4.89 9.01 -12.26
N MET A 256 5.09 8.91 -13.56
CA MET A 256 6.17 8.13 -14.16
C MET A 256 7.56 8.70 -13.83
N ASP A 257 7.70 10.03 -13.77
CA ASP A 257 8.93 10.67 -13.31
C ASP A 257 9.20 10.37 -11.83
N ALA A 258 8.17 10.43 -10.99
CA ALA A 258 8.28 10.05 -9.59
C ALA A 258 8.65 8.56 -9.43
N TYR A 259 8.03 7.67 -10.21
CA TYR A 259 8.37 6.24 -10.22
C TYR A 259 9.85 6.03 -10.55
N ARG A 260 10.34 6.67 -11.61
CA ARG A 260 11.77 6.64 -11.99
C ARG A 260 12.65 7.12 -10.84
N ASN A 261 12.37 8.29 -10.29
CA ASN A 261 13.15 8.88 -9.21
C ASN A 261 13.19 7.98 -7.96
N ASN A 262 12.08 7.30 -7.64
CA ASN A 262 12.00 6.37 -6.51
C ASN A 262 12.87 5.12 -6.75
N LEU A 263 12.82 4.53 -7.95
CA LEU A 263 13.70 3.40 -8.30
C LEU A 263 15.17 3.79 -8.23
N GLU A 264 15.53 4.94 -8.80
CA GLU A 264 16.91 5.46 -8.75
C GLU A 264 17.35 5.75 -7.31
N THR A 265 16.45 6.26 -6.46
CA THR A 265 16.73 6.51 -5.04
C THR A 265 17.01 5.21 -4.30
N MET A 266 16.21 4.16 -4.51
CA MET A 266 16.46 2.84 -3.90
C MET A 266 17.81 2.27 -4.33
N ILE A 267 18.11 2.30 -5.63
CA ILE A 267 19.40 1.80 -6.16
C ILE A 267 20.57 2.61 -5.62
N LYS A 268 20.45 3.94 -5.54
CA LYS A 268 21.48 4.82 -4.98
C LYS A 268 21.75 4.49 -3.52
N MET A 269 20.72 4.34 -2.68
CA MET A 269 20.88 3.96 -1.28
C MET A 269 21.61 2.62 -1.12
N CYS A 270 21.30 1.64 -1.97
CA CYS A 270 22.00 0.35 -1.98
C CYS A 270 23.46 0.48 -2.40
N ARG A 271 23.75 1.26 -3.45
CA ARG A 271 25.13 1.53 -3.88
C ARG A 271 25.95 2.21 -2.78
N ASP A 272 25.39 3.22 -2.13
CA ASP A 272 26.04 3.94 -1.04
C ASP A 272 26.31 3.01 0.17
N ALA A 273 25.46 1.99 0.36
CA ALA A 273 25.62 0.95 1.38
C ALA A 273 26.47 -0.27 0.95
N GLY A 274 26.95 -0.31 -0.30
CA GLY A 274 27.68 -1.46 -0.85
C GLY A 274 26.84 -2.72 -1.03
N VAL A 275 25.51 -2.60 -1.11
CA VAL A 275 24.58 -3.72 -1.27
C VAL A 275 24.19 -3.88 -2.75
N PRO A 276 24.41 -5.05 -3.37
CA PRO A 276 23.98 -5.30 -4.74
C PRO A 276 22.45 -5.31 -4.88
N VAL A 277 21.97 -4.95 -6.07
CA VAL A 277 20.54 -4.85 -6.39
C VAL A 277 20.24 -5.64 -7.65
N VAL A 278 19.13 -6.37 -7.66
CA VAL A 278 18.52 -6.94 -8.87
C VAL A 278 17.13 -6.35 -9.02
N ILE A 279 16.83 -5.81 -10.19
CA ILE A 279 15.52 -5.23 -10.50
C ILE A 279 14.83 -6.04 -11.61
N GLY A 280 13.51 -6.22 -11.54
CA GLY A 280 12.76 -6.93 -12.57
C GLY A 280 11.59 -6.15 -13.15
N THR A 281 11.27 -6.43 -14.41
CA THR A 281 10.09 -5.89 -15.10
C THR A 281 8.81 -6.48 -14.51
N ALA A 282 7.72 -5.72 -14.53
CA ALA A 282 6.42 -6.07 -13.97
C ALA A 282 5.43 -6.35 -15.12
N PRO A 283 5.23 -7.61 -15.55
CA PRO A 283 4.25 -7.94 -16.56
C PRO A 283 2.82 -7.76 -16.05
N SER A 284 1.91 -7.53 -16.99
CA SER A 284 0.47 -7.43 -16.75
C SER A 284 -0.28 -8.39 -17.66
N ASN A 285 -1.45 -8.84 -17.21
CA ASN A 285 -2.33 -9.67 -18.04
C ASN A 285 -2.94 -8.81 -19.15
N LEU A 286 -2.57 -9.10 -20.40
CA LEU A 286 -3.07 -8.47 -21.63
C LEU A 286 -4.10 -9.35 -22.37
N TYR A 287 -4.49 -10.47 -21.77
CA TYR A 287 -5.56 -11.35 -22.24
C TYR A 287 -6.90 -11.10 -21.49
N ARG A 288 -6.80 -10.80 -20.19
CA ARG A 288 -7.87 -10.41 -19.26
C ARG A 288 -7.40 -9.24 -18.38
N PRO A 289 -7.17 -8.05 -18.97
CA PRO A 289 -6.77 -6.88 -18.20
C PRO A 289 -7.94 -6.35 -17.36
N ASN A 290 -7.63 -5.55 -16.34
CA ASN A 290 -8.64 -4.84 -15.54
C ASN A 290 -8.70 -3.39 -16.00
N LEU A 291 -9.53 -3.15 -17.02
CA LEU A 291 -9.74 -1.84 -17.64
C LEU A 291 -11.18 -1.38 -17.38
N PRO A 292 -11.43 -0.54 -16.37
CA PRO A 292 -12.76 0.02 -16.17
C PRO A 292 -13.05 1.10 -17.23
N GLY A 293 -14.33 1.26 -17.58
CA GLY A 293 -14.77 2.38 -18.42
C GLY A 293 -14.51 2.22 -19.93
N PRO A 294 -14.36 3.33 -20.68
CA PRO A 294 -14.26 3.34 -22.14
C PRO A 294 -13.12 2.47 -22.69
N GLU A 295 -12.01 2.37 -21.97
CA GLU A 295 -10.85 1.57 -22.38
C GLU A 295 -11.11 0.07 -22.31
N GLY A 296 -11.93 -0.38 -21.34
CA GLY A 296 -12.40 -1.75 -21.27
C GLY A 296 -13.36 -2.09 -22.41
N GLU A 297 -14.29 -1.19 -22.72
CA GLU A 297 -15.20 -1.35 -23.86
C GLU A 297 -14.42 -1.40 -25.19
N ARG A 298 -13.43 -0.52 -25.36
CA ARG A 298 -12.54 -0.53 -26.51
C ARG A 298 -11.74 -1.83 -26.60
N PHE A 299 -11.24 -2.35 -25.49
CA PHE A 299 -10.53 -3.62 -25.45
C PHE A 299 -11.42 -4.77 -25.94
N GLU A 300 -12.64 -4.89 -25.42
CA GLU A 300 -13.56 -5.96 -25.85
C GLU A 300 -14.02 -5.79 -27.30
N LYS A 301 -14.15 -4.56 -27.80
CA LYS A 301 -14.60 -4.29 -29.17
C LYS A 301 -13.51 -4.43 -30.23
N GLU A 302 -12.27 -4.11 -29.89
CA GLU A 302 -11.17 -4.03 -30.86
C GLU A 302 -10.11 -5.12 -30.65
N VAL A 303 -9.79 -5.51 -29.40
CA VAL A 303 -8.74 -6.51 -29.12
C VAL A 303 -9.30 -7.93 -29.11
N ARG A 304 -10.43 -8.16 -28.44
CA ARG A 304 -11.02 -9.52 -28.33
C ARG A 304 -11.25 -10.18 -29.69
N PRO A 305 -11.82 -9.49 -30.71
CA PRO A 305 -12.02 -10.09 -32.02
C PRO A 305 -10.71 -10.42 -32.75
N LEU A 306 -9.63 -9.68 -32.50
CA LEU A 306 -8.31 -9.97 -33.08
C LEU A 306 -7.76 -11.28 -32.50
N TYR A 307 -7.87 -11.47 -31.18
CA TYR A 307 -7.48 -12.72 -30.53
C TYR A 307 -8.33 -13.91 -31.02
N GLU A 308 -9.65 -13.75 -31.12
CA GLU A 308 -10.55 -14.79 -31.64
C GLU A 308 -10.27 -15.16 -33.10
N ALA A 309 -9.82 -14.20 -33.91
CA ALA A 309 -9.41 -14.42 -35.30
C ALA A 309 -7.97 -14.97 -35.44
N GLY A 310 -7.27 -15.24 -34.33
CA GLY A 310 -5.89 -15.73 -34.32
C GLY A 310 -4.85 -14.66 -34.71
N LYS A 311 -5.23 -13.38 -34.74
CA LYS A 311 -4.34 -12.24 -35.04
C LYS A 311 -3.65 -11.74 -33.76
N TRP A 312 -2.89 -12.63 -33.12
CA TRP A 312 -2.32 -12.42 -31.79
C TRP A 312 -1.41 -11.20 -31.68
N GLU A 313 -0.49 -11.00 -32.63
CA GLU A 313 0.44 -9.88 -32.62
C GLU A 313 -0.27 -8.52 -32.77
N GLU A 314 -1.24 -8.43 -33.68
CA GLU A 314 -2.04 -7.22 -33.89
C GLU A 314 -2.87 -6.90 -32.63
N GLY A 315 -3.52 -7.92 -32.05
CA GLY A 315 -4.26 -7.79 -30.80
C GLY A 315 -3.37 -7.34 -29.63
N LEU A 316 -2.18 -7.94 -29.49
CA LEU A 316 -1.23 -7.61 -28.43
C LEU A 316 -0.74 -6.16 -28.54
N ASN A 317 -0.39 -5.72 -29.75
CA ASN A 317 0.05 -4.34 -30.00
C ASN A 317 -1.05 -3.33 -29.66
N LEU A 318 -2.32 -3.65 -29.94
CA LEU A 318 -3.44 -2.81 -29.55
C LEU A 318 -3.69 -2.85 -28.03
N ALA A 319 -3.65 -4.03 -27.41
CA ALA A 319 -3.78 -4.21 -25.97
C ALA A 319 -2.77 -3.37 -25.17
N ARG A 320 -1.50 -3.38 -25.59
CA ARG A 320 -0.44 -2.57 -24.98
C ARG A 320 -0.74 -1.07 -25.05
N ARG A 321 -1.18 -0.58 -26.21
CA ARG A 321 -1.55 0.83 -26.39
C ARG A 321 -2.72 1.23 -25.50
N ILE A 322 -3.79 0.42 -25.49
CA ILE A 322 -4.95 0.68 -24.63
C ILE A 322 -4.52 0.73 -23.17
N LEU A 323 -3.70 -0.22 -22.70
CA LEU A 323 -3.26 -0.24 -21.30
C LEU A 323 -2.40 0.98 -20.92
N MET A 324 -1.54 1.46 -21.82
CA MET A 324 -0.75 2.69 -21.59
C MET A 324 -1.63 3.92 -21.43
N GLU A 325 -2.68 4.02 -22.27
CA GLU A 325 -3.65 5.11 -22.28
C GLU A 325 -4.67 5.02 -21.12
N ALA A 326 -4.89 3.82 -20.58
CA ALA A 326 -5.92 3.56 -19.60
C ALA A 326 -5.68 4.23 -18.25
N SER A 327 -6.75 4.84 -17.74
CA SER A 327 -6.79 5.50 -16.45
C SER A 327 -8.21 5.49 -15.86
N PRO A 328 -8.41 5.07 -14.60
CA PRO A 328 -7.43 4.48 -13.70
C PRO A 328 -7.05 3.06 -14.13
N ARG A 329 -5.86 2.60 -13.73
CA ARG A 329 -5.44 1.21 -13.90
C ARG A 329 -4.70 0.68 -12.69
N HIS A 330 -4.83 -0.62 -12.46
CA HIS A 330 -4.12 -1.36 -11.41
C HIS A 330 -3.13 -2.36 -12.01
N GLN A 331 -2.38 -1.89 -13.00
CA GLN A 331 -1.50 -2.70 -13.84
C GLN A 331 -0.30 -1.89 -14.29
N SER A 332 0.85 -2.56 -14.40
CA SER A 332 2.04 -2.03 -15.05
C SER A 332 1.84 -2.06 -16.57
N SER A 333 2.31 -1.04 -17.28
CA SER A 333 2.27 -0.93 -18.74
C SER A 333 3.69 -0.85 -19.31
N ASP A 334 3.78 -0.64 -20.62
CA ASP A 334 5.06 -0.40 -21.30
C ASP A 334 5.78 0.87 -20.78
N HIS A 335 5.08 1.81 -20.15
CA HIS A 335 5.72 2.97 -19.50
C HIS A 335 6.60 2.54 -18.33
N GLU A 336 6.03 1.81 -17.38
CA GLU A 336 6.70 1.35 -16.16
C GLU A 336 7.84 0.38 -16.53
N ASN A 337 7.58 -0.59 -17.42
CA ASN A 337 8.61 -1.54 -17.84
C ASN A 337 9.76 -0.89 -18.63
N ARG A 338 9.48 0.16 -19.42
CA ARG A 338 10.53 0.95 -20.07
C ARG A 338 11.39 1.68 -19.04
N ILE A 339 10.78 2.31 -18.04
CA ILE A 339 11.50 2.99 -16.96
C ILE A 339 12.40 2.01 -16.21
N ILE A 340 11.89 0.82 -15.86
CA ILE A 340 12.68 -0.23 -15.19
C ILE A 340 13.92 -0.59 -16.01
N ARG A 341 13.75 -0.86 -17.31
CA ARG A 341 14.86 -1.20 -18.22
C ARG A 341 15.89 -0.07 -18.34
N GLU A 342 15.43 1.17 -18.47
CA GLU A 342 16.29 2.35 -18.58
C GLU A 342 17.06 2.60 -17.28
N VAL A 343 16.41 2.49 -16.13
CA VAL A 343 17.04 2.62 -14.81
C VAL A 343 18.08 1.52 -14.61
N ALA A 344 17.74 0.27 -14.93
CA ALA A 344 18.66 -0.86 -14.84
C ALA A 344 19.92 -0.62 -15.69
N LYS A 345 19.73 -0.17 -16.94
CA LYS A 345 20.82 0.17 -17.86
C LYS A 345 21.67 1.35 -17.34
N LYS A 346 21.04 2.44 -16.90
CA LYS A 346 21.71 3.66 -16.41
C LYS A 346 22.58 3.35 -15.20
N TRP A 347 22.07 2.56 -14.26
CA TRP A 347 22.76 2.22 -13.03
C TRP A 347 23.59 0.94 -13.13
N GLN A 348 23.58 0.26 -14.28
CA GLN A 348 24.30 -1.00 -14.48
C GLN A 348 23.96 -2.05 -13.41
N VAL A 349 22.68 -2.13 -13.03
CA VAL A 349 22.19 -3.17 -12.12
C VAL A 349 21.59 -4.32 -12.92
N PRO A 350 21.80 -5.58 -12.51
CA PRO A 350 21.22 -6.73 -13.20
C PRO A 350 19.68 -6.62 -13.34
N LEU A 351 19.22 -6.81 -14.58
CA LEU A 351 17.81 -6.79 -14.95
C LEU A 351 17.28 -8.23 -15.09
N ALA A 352 16.25 -8.56 -14.32
CA ALA A 352 15.41 -9.74 -14.51
C ALA A 352 14.22 -9.37 -15.41
N ASP A 353 14.30 -9.59 -16.72
CA ASP A 353 13.21 -9.24 -17.65
C ASP A 353 12.06 -10.27 -17.62
N VAL A 354 11.28 -10.24 -16.53
CA VAL A 354 10.15 -11.15 -16.29
C VAL A 354 9.08 -11.00 -17.36
N GLU A 355 8.84 -9.79 -17.86
CA GLU A 355 7.90 -9.55 -18.95
C GLU A 355 8.26 -10.35 -20.20
N SER A 356 9.50 -10.26 -20.67
CA SER A 356 9.95 -11.06 -21.80
C SER A 356 9.91 -12.56 -21.52
N ALA A 357 10.25 -12.97 -20.30
CA ALA A 357 10.23 -14.37 -19.88
C ALA A 357 8.82 -14.98 -19.85
N VAL A 358 7.81 -14.18 -19.48
CA VAL A 358 6.40 -14.54 -19.52
C VAL A 358 5.91 -14.63 -20.96
N ILE A 359 6.15 -13.60 -21.79
CA ILE A 359 5.77 -13.60 -23.21
C ILE A 359 6.30 -14.84 -23.93
N ALA A 360 7.58 -15.17 -23.72
CA ALA A 360 8.22 -16.31 -24.38
C ALA A 360 7.64 -17.68 -23.97
N ARG A 361 6.86 -17.75 -22.89
CA ARG A 361 6.26 -19.00 -22.37
C ARG A 361 4.74 -19.05 -22.52
N GLU A 362 4.11 -17.97 -22.98
CA GLU A 362 2.69 -17.99 -23.32
C GLU A 362 2.48 -18.61 -24.71
N PRO A 363 1.39 -19.38 -24.93
CA PRO A 363 1.18 -20.11 -26.18
C PRO A 363 1.26 -19.26 -27.45
N HIS A 364 0.76 -18.02 -27.39
CA HIS A 364 0.77 -17.11 -28.53
C HIS A 364 1.54 -15.80 -28.25
N GLY A 365 2.33 -15.78 -27.18
CA GLY A 365 3.08 -14.59 -26.79
C GLY A 365 2.26 -13.48 -26.13
N VAL A 366 0.99 -13.73 -25.76
CA VAL A 366 0.17 -12.75 -25.04
C VAL A 366 0.23 -13.03 -23.54
N PRO A 367 0.80 -12.13 -22.72
CA PRO A 367 0.79 -12.27 -21.27
C PRO A 367 -0.63 -12.45 -20.71
N GLY A 368 -0.86 -13.50 -19.93
CA GLY A 368 -2.14 -13.74 -19.27
C GLY A 368 -3.03 -14.78 -19.90
N GLU A 369 -2.59 -15.44 -20.99
CA GLU A 369 -3.26 -16.62 -21.52
C GLU A 369 -3.26 -17.75 -20.49
N THR A 370 -2.11 -18.02 -19.85
CA THR A 370 -1.96 -19.18 -18.95
C THR A 370 -1.18 -18.91 -17.67
N LEU A 371 -0.45 -17.79 -17.56
CA LEU A 371 0.51 -17.57 -16.46
C LEU A 371 0.02 -16.62 -15.36
N PHE A 372 -1.22 -16.14 -15.44
CA PHE A 372 -1.80 -15.21 -14.47
C PHE A 372 -3.00 -15.81 -13.74
N SER A 373 -3.18 -15.41 -12.49
CA SER A 373 -4.38 -15.70 -11.70
C SER A 373 -5.46 -14.64 -11.90
N ASP A 374 -5.05 -13.40 -12.14
CA ASP A 374 -5.92 -12.26 -12.39
C ASP A 374 -5.27 -11.25 -13.37
N HIS A 375 -5.60 -9.96 -13.26
CA HIS A 375 -5.11 -8.92 -14.16
C HIS A 375 -3.62 -8.57 -13.97
N CYS A 376 -3.00 -8.84 -12.81
CA CYS A 376 -1.62 -8.45 -12.54
C CYS A 376 -0.80 -9.47 -11.75
N HIS A 377 -1.45 -10.40 -11.04
CA HIS A 377 -0.78 -11.45 -10.27
C HIS A 377 -0.54 -12.68 -11.14
N LEU A 378 0.73 -13.09 -11.19
CA LEU A 378 1.13 -14.36 -11.76
C LEU A 378 0.55 -15.52 -10.91
N ASN A 379 0.21 -16.62 -11.58
CA ASN A 379 -0.14 -17.87 -10.89
C ASN A 379 1.12 -18.66 -10.52
N GLU A 380 0.96 -19.85 -9.94
CA GLU A 380 2.08 -20.69 -9.50
C GLU A 380 3.12 -20.97 -10.61
N LYS A 381 2.68 -21.17 -11.86
CA LYS A 381 3.60 -21.37 -13.00
C LYS A 381 4.31 -20.05 -13.36
N GLY A 382 3.58 -18.94 -13.38
CA GLY A 382 4.14 -17.61 -13.61
C GLY A 382 5.16 -17.21 -12.54
N ASN A 383 4.88 -17.46 -11.26
CA ASN A 383 5.81 -17.18 -10.17
C ASN A 383 7.10 -18.00 -10.27
N ARG A 384 7.02 -19.28 -10.69
CA ARG A 384 8.20 -20.09 -10.98
C ARG A 384 9.06 -19.43 -12.06
N ILE A 385 8.45 -18.96 -13.15
CA ILE A 385 9.14 -18.26 -14.24
C ILE A 385 9.78 -16.95 -13.75
N LEU A 386 9.07 -16.19 -12.91
CA LEU A 386 9.60 -15.00 -12.27
C LEU A 386 10.89 -15.33 -11.51
N MET A 387 10.87 -16.34 -10.64
CA MET A 387 12.06 -16.73 -9.87
C MET A 387 13.17 -17.30 -10.74
N GLU A 388 12.86 -18.11 -11.76
CA GLU A 388 13.84 -18.58 -12.76
C GLU A 388 14.53 -17.42 -13.48
N THR A 389 13.84 -16.30 -13.65
CA THR A 389 14.39 -15.09 -14.31
C THR A 389 15.26 -14.28 -13.35
N PHE A 390 14.87 -14.21 -12.07
CA PHE A 390 15.64 -13.50 -11.04
C PHE A 390 16.89 -14.26 -10.59
N LEU A 391 16.82 -15.58 -10.44
CA LEU A 391 17.90 -16.41 -9.88
C LEU A 391 19.28 -16.18 -10.54
N PRO A 392 19.44 -16.27 -11.88
CA PRO A 392 20.74 -16.04 -12.50
C PRO A 392 21.26 -14.62 -12.27
N LYS A 393 20.35 -13.64 -12.15
CA LYS A 393 20.71 -12.23 -11.86
C LYS A 393 21.11 -12.00 -10.42
N MET A 394 20.51 -12.75 -9.48
CA MET A 394 20.94 -12.76 -8.08
C MET A 394 22.34 -13.36 -7.96
N ILE A 395 22.62 -14.47 -8.65
CA ILE A 395 23.94 -15.11 -8.67
C ILE A 395 24.97 -14.14 -9.27
N GLU A 396 24.67 -13.54 -10.44
CA GLU A 396 25.50 -12.52 -11.09
C GLU A 396 25.84 -11.38 -10.11
N ALA A 397 24.84 -10.81 -9.44
CA ALA A 397 25.01 -9.71 -8.51
C ALA A 397 25.84 -10.07 -7.26
N LEU A 398 25.70 -11.30 -6.74
CA LEU A 398 26.38 -11.77 -5.53
C LEU A 398 27.80 -12.28 -5.78
N THR A 399 28.11 -12.66 -7.02
CA THR A 399 29.42 -13.19 -7.42
C THR A 399 30.28 -12.17 -8.15
N ALA A 400 29.69 -11.05 -8.58
CA ALA A 400 30.42 -9.94 -9.14
C ALA A 400 31.50 -9.48 -8.14
N THR A 401 32.76 -9.58 -8.56
CA THR A 401 33.89 -9.09 -7.78
C THR A 401 33.75 -7.55 -7.68
N PRO A 402 33.96 -6.92 -6.51
CA PRO A 402 33.86 -5.47 -6.41
C PRO A 402 35.08 -4.83 -7.11
N GLU A 403 35.05 -4.77 -8.44
CA GLU A 403 36.14 -4.18 -9.23
C GLU A 403 36.16 -2.65 -9.18
N HIS A 404 35.19 -1.98 -8.54
CA HIS A 404 35.15 -0.52 -8.42
C HIS A 404 34.87 -0.01 -6.99
N ALA A 405 35.41 -0.67 -5.95
CA ALA A 405 35.45 -0.08 -4.59
C ALA A 405 36.57 0.96 -4.40
N VAL A 406 37.34 1.29 -5.45
CA VAL A 406 38.29 2.41 -5.45
C VAL A 406 38.22 3.12 -6.80
N ARG A 407 37.52 4.25 -6.84
CA ARG A 407 38.01 5.52 -7.41
C ARG A 407 37.12 6.68 -6.99
#